data_AF-A0A7K2VGY1-F1
#
_entry.id   AF-A0A7K2VGY1-F1
#
_cell.length_a   1.000
_cell.length_b   1.000
_cell.length_c   1.000
_cell.angle_alpha   90.00
_cell.angle_beta   90.00
_cell.angle_gamma   90.00
#
_symmetry.space_group_name_H-M   'P 1'
#
loop_
_entity.id
_entity.type
_entity.pdbx_description
1 polymer ?
#
loop_
_entity_poly.entity_id
_entity_poly.type
_entity_poly.pdbx_seq_one_letter_code
_entity_poly.pdbx_strand_id
1 'polypeptide(L)'
;LGTNGGGYFNANSAHPFENPTPFTNLFEIFLILVIPFSLTRTFGVMVGSVKQGYAILATMFTIWLGFVVLMMWTEFAHHGPALQAAGAAMEGKEVRFGVGG
;
A
#
# COMPACT_ATOMS: atom_id res chain seq x y z
N LEU A 1 4.03 -9.21 7.27
CA LEU A 1 3.33 -9.25 8.57
C LEU A 1 3.95 -8.31 9.60
N GLY A 2 5.17 -8.55 10.08
CA GLY A 2 5.82 -7.69 11.10
C GLY A 2 6.30 -6.32 10.60
N THR A 3 5.81 -5.86 9.45
CA THR A 3 6.17 -4.56 8.83
C THR A 3 7.68 -4.27 8.73
N ASN A 4 8.51 -5.31 8.61
CA ASN A 4 9.98 -5.15 8.59
C ASN A 4 10.52 -4.64 7.25
N GLY A 5 9.85 -4.96 6.14
CA GLY A 5 10.21 -4.48 4.80
C GLY A 5 11.52 -5.02 4.21
N GLY A 6 12.23 -5.93 4.88
CA GLY A 6 13.44 -6.58 4.34
C GLY A 6 13.09 -7.76 3.42
N GLY A 7 13.50 -7.67 2.16
CA GLY A 7 13.38 -8.75 1.17
C GLY A 7 14.60 -9.67 1.16
N TYR A 8 14.44 -10.88 0.63
CA TYR A 8 15.53 -11.85 0.45
C TYR A 8 16.45 -11.46 -0.70
N PHE A 9 15.88 -10.98 -1.81
CA PHE A 9 16.60 -10.48 -2.96
C PHE A 9 16.65 -8.95 -2.95
N ASN A 10 17.56 -8.36 -3.72
CA ASN A 10 17.74 -6.91 -3.79
C ASN A 10 16.45 -6.17 -4.20
N ALA A 11 15.65 -6.75 -5.10
CA ALA A 11 14.41 -6.15 -5.59
C ALA A 11 13.22 -6.32 -4.61
N ASN A 12 13.37 -7.04 -3.50
CA ASN A 12 12.34 -7.21 -2.46
C ASN A 12 10.98 -7.64 -3.04
N SER A 13 9.86 -7.02 -2.66
CA SER A 13 8.52 -7.29 -3.19
C SER A 13 8.35 -7.05 -4.70
N ALA A 14 9.33 -6.47 -5.41
CA ALA A 14 9.33 -6.48 -6.87
C ALA A 14 9.92 -7.78 -7.45
N HIS A 15 10.63 -8.59 -6.67
CA HIS A 15 11.23 -9.83 -7.14
C HIS A 15 10.15 -10.92 -7.40
N PRO A 16 10.13 -11.57 -8.59
CA PRO A 16 9.13 -12.58 -8.93
C PRO A 16 9.03 -13.78 -7.97
N PHE A 17 10.12 -14.15 -7.30
CA PHE A 17 10.09 -15.23 -6.31
C PHE A 17 9.59 -14.78 -4.93
N GLU A 18 9.59 -13.48 -4.63
CA GLU A 18 9.07 -12.96 -3.36
C GLU A 18 7.58 -12.62 -3.52
N ASN A 19 7.22 -12.01 -4.66
CA ASN A 19 5.85 -11.60 -4.96
C ASN A 19 5.44 -12.00 -6.39
N PRO A 20 5.00 -13.26 -6.58
CA PRO A 20 4.82 -13.83 -7.91
C PRO A 20 3.57 -13.34 -8.65
N THR A 21 2.51 -12.97 -7.93
CA THR A 21 1.18 -12.73 -8.51
C THR A 21 0.51 -11.46 -7.95
N PRO A 22 -0.46 -10.87 -8.67
CA PRO A 22 -1.25 -9.77 -8.11
C PRO A 22 -1.94 -10.13 -6.79
N PHE A 23 -2.35 -11.40 -6.65
CA PHE A 23 -2.98 -11.88 -5.42
C PHE A 23 -2.01 -11.91 -4.23
N THR A 24 -0.79 -12.39 -4.44
CA THR A 24 0.25 -12.36 -3.38
C THR A 24 0.58 -10.92 -3.00
N ASN A 25 0.59 -9.99 -3.96
CA ASN A 25 0.80 -8.57 -3.69
C ASN A 25 -0.32 -7.99 -2.81
N LEU A 26 -1.57 -8.26 -3.16
CA LEU A 26 -2.72 -7.85 -2.35
C LEU A 26 -2.65 -8.45 -0.93
N PHE A 27 -2.22 -9.70 -0.81
CA PHE A 27 -2.06 -10.37 0.47
C PHE A 27 -0.91 -9.75 1.30
N GLU A 28 0.21 -9.38 0.68
CA GLU A 28 1.29 -8.62 1.34
C GLU A 28 0.78 -7.28 1.88
N ILE A 29 0.02 -6.51 1.09
CA ILE A 29 -0.59 -5.25 1.52
C ILE A 29 -1.51 -5.48 2.72
N PHE A 30 -2.35 -6.51 2.68
CA PHE A 30 -3.17 -6.91 3.82
C PHE A 30 -2.32 -7.21 5.07
N LEU A 31 -1.23 -7.98 4.91
CA LEU A 31 -0.34 -8.35 6.01
C LEU A 31 0.46 -7.17 6.58
N ILE A 32 0.67 -6.10 5.82
CA ILE A 32 1.25 -4.84 6.31
C ILE A 32 0.23 -4.09 7.18
N LEU A 33 -1.04 -4.09 6.78
CA LEU A 33 -2.10 -3.29 7.43
C LEU A 33 -2.77 -3.99 8.61
N VAL A 34 -2.80 -5.34 8.65
CA VAL A 34 -3.63 -6.09 9.61
C VAL A 34 -3.30 -5.80 11.07
N ILE A 35 -2.02 -5.72 11.43
CA ILE A 35 -1.59 -5.41 12.80
C ILE A 35 -1.93 -3.96 13.18
N PRO A 36 -1.43 -2.93 12.47
CA PRO A 36 -1.71 -1.54 12.86
C PRO A 36 -3.20 -1.22 12.87
N PHE A 37 -3.98 -1.78 11.94
CA PHE A 37 -5.43 -1.59 11.91
C PHE A 37 -6.12 -2.22 13.14
N SER A 38 -5.78 -3.47 13.47
CA SER A 38 -6.37 -4.18 14.61
C SER A 38 -6.03 -3.53 15.97
N LEU A 39 -4.82 -2.98 16.13
CA LEU A 39 -4.37 -2.39 17.38
C LEU A 39 -5.16 -1.13 17.77
N THR A 40 -5.74 -0.39 16.82
CA THR A 40 -6.64 0.74 17.13
C THR A 40 -7.87 0.27 17.91
N ARG A 41 -8.42 -0.89 17.56
CA ARG A 41 -9.55 -1.50 18.28
C ARG A 41 -9.12 -2.03 19.64
N THR A 42 -7.96 -2.71 19.71
CA THR A 42 -7.39 -3.19 20.97
C THR A 42 -7.19 -2.03 21.96
N PHE A 43 -6.61 -0.92 21.49
CA PHE A 43 -6.47 0.31 22.27
C PHE A 43 -7.82 0.79 22.82
N GLY A 44 -8.83 0.93 21.94
CA GLY A 44 -10.17 1.36 22.34
C GLY A 44 -10.80 0.48 23.43
N VAL A 45 -10.59 -0.83 23.38
CA VAL A 45 -11.06 -1.77 24.41
C VAL A 45 -10.28 -1.59 25.72
N MET A 46 -8.95 -1.46 25.67
CA MET A 46 -8.10 -1.30 26.86
C MET A 46 -8.39 0.00 27.62
N VAL A 47 -8.71 1.09 26.92
CA VAL A 47 -9.07 2.37 27.56
C VAL A 47 -10.54 2.48 27.95
N GLY A 48 -11.32 1.41 27.77
CA GLY A 48 -12.75 1.38 28.09
C GLY A 48 -13.65 2.19 27.16
N SER A 49 -13.13 2.65 26.01
CA SER A 49 -13.89 3.44 25.03
C SER A 49 -13.47 3.13 23.59
N VAL A 50 -14.25 2.27 22.93
CA VAL A 50 -14.04 1.91 21.51
C VAL A 50 -14.08 3.10 20.56
N LYS A 51 -14.77 4.19 20.96
CA LYS A 51 -14.82 5.44 20.20
C LYS A 51 -13.44 6.07 20.04
N GLN A 52 -12.56 5.96 21.04
CA GLN A 52 -11.19 6.46 20.97
C GLN A 52 -10.36 5.68 19.94
N GLY A 53 -10.51 4.36 19.91
CA GLY A 53 -9.91 3.52 18.87
C GLY A 53 -10.37 3.89 17.47
N TYR A 54 -11.67 4.14 17.29
CA TYR A 54 -12.21 4.60 16.00
C TYR A 54 -11.76 6.01 15.61
N ALA A 55 -11.57 6.92 16.57
CA ALA A 55 -11.04 8.26 16.28
C ALA A 55 -9.60 8.18 15.72
N ILE A 56 -8.76 7.34 16.32
CA ILE A 56 -7.40 7.07 15.82
C ILE A 56 -7.46 6.44 14.44
N LEU A 57 -8.28 5.39 14.27
CA LEU A 57 -8.42 4.70 13.00
C LEU A 57 -8.89 5.64 11.88
N ALA A 58 -9.91 6.45 12.14
CA ALA A 58 -10.44 7.41 11.17
C ALA A 58 -9.38 8.43 10.74
N THR A 59 -8.56 8.90 11.67
CA THR A 59 -7.47 9.84 11.38
C THR A 59 -6.42 9.19 10.49
N MET A 60 -5.94 7.99 10.85
CA MET A 60 -4.97 7.23 10.06
C MET A 60 -5.51 6.92 8.66
N PHE A 61 -6.76 6.47 8.57
CA PHE A 61 -7.41 6.12 7.30
C PHE A 61 -7.59 7.34 6.40
N THR A 62 -7.98 8.50 6.94
CA THR A 62 -8.16 9.73 6.16
C THR A 62 -6.84 10.16 5.51
N ILE A 63 -5.74 10.14 6.28
CA ILE A 63 -4.41 10.48 5.77
C ILE A 63 -3.98 9.47 4.70
N TRP A 64 -4.08 8.17 5.00
CA TRP A 64 -3.72 7.10 4.08
C TRP A 64 -4.50 7.20 2.77
N LEU A 65 -5.82 7.39 2.83
CA LEU A 65 -6.67 7.49 1.64
C LEU A 65 -6.33 8.72 0.82
N GLY A 66 -6.09 9.87 1.46
CA GLY A 66 -5.70 11.10 0.76
C GLY A 66 -4.40 10.93 -0.03
N PHE A 67 -3.37 10.32 0.57
CA PHE A 67 -2.11 10.06 -0.11
C PHE A 67 -2.22 8.98 -1.19
N VAL A 68 -3.00 7.92 -0.97
CA VAL A 68 -3.24 6.89 -2.00
C VAL A 68 -3.92 7.49 -3.22
N VAL A 69 -4.99 8.27 -3.03
CA VAL A 69 -5.70 8.93 -4.13
C VAL A 69 -4.79 9.90 -4.88
N LEU A 70 -4.02 10.72 -4.15
CA LEU A 70 -3.08 11.66 -4.77
C LEU A 70 -2.01 10.94 -5.60
N MET A 71 -1.37 9.92 -5.02
CA MET A 71 -0.37 9.10 -5.71
C MET A 71 -0.95 8.47 -6.97
N MET A 72 -2.12 7.83 -6.85
CA MET A 72 -2.77 7.16 -7.97
C MET A 72 -3.12 8.14 -9.09
N TRP A 73 -3.64 9.31 -8.75
CA TRP A 73 -3.92 10.36 -9.73
C TRP A 73 -2.65 10.81 -10.47
N THR A 74 -1.54 11.02 -9.76
CA THR A 74 -0.29 11.45 -10.39
C THR A 74 0.36 10.37 -11.27
N GLU A 75 0.32 9.10 -10.84
CA GLU A 75 0.87 7.96 -11.58
C GLU A 75 0.09 7.69 -12.88
N PHE A 76 -1.25 7.78 -12.83
CA PHE A 76 -2.09 7.65 -14.03
C PHE A 76 -2.12 8.88 -14.92
N ALA A 77 -1.68 10.05 -14.45
CA ALA A 77 -1.59 11.23 -15.31
C ALA A 77 -0.43 11.14 -16.31
N HIS A 78 0.64 10.40 -15.95
CA HIS A 78 1.79 10.04 -16.79
C HIS A 78 2.27 11.17 -17.73
N HIS A 79 2.45 12.38 -17.17
CA HIS A 79 2.78 13.58 -17.92
C HIS A 79 4.21 13.54 -18.49
N GLY A 80 4.35 13.86 -19.77
CA GLY A 80 5.65 13.95 -20.46
C GLY A 80 5.61 13.23 -21.82
N PRO A 81 6.36 13.71 -22.82
CA PRO A 81 6.27 13.18 -24.19
C PRO A 81 6.64 11.70 -24.28
N ALA A 82 7.62 11.24 -23.48
CA ALA A 82 8.03 9.84 -23.46
C ALA A 82 6.96 8.92 -22.84
N LEU A 83 6.35 9.34 -21.73
CA LEU A 83 5.34 8.55 -21.02
C LEU A 83 4.01 8.52 -21.80
N GLN A 84 3.66 9.62 -22.46
CA GLN A 84 2.51 9.66 -23.39
C GLN A 84 2.72 8.74 -24.59
N ALA A 85 3.93 8.71 -25.16
CA ALA A 85 4.25 7.79 -26.25
C ALA A 85 4.25 6.32 -25.80
N ALA A 86 4.67 6.04 -24.56
CA ALA A 86 4.62 4.70 -23.96
C ALA A 86 3.20 4.28 -23.54
N GLY A 87 2.27 5.23 -23.39
CA GLY A 87 0.89 5.01 -22.95
C GLY A 87 0.71 4.76 -21.45
N ALA A 88 1.79 4.73 -20.66
CA ALA A 88 1.78 4.56 -19.20
C ALA A 88 3.12 4.92 -18.56
N ALA A 89 3.09 5.30 -17.27
CA ALA A 89 4.28 5.53 -16.46
C ALA A 89 4.83 4.21 -15.87
N MET A 90 5.52 3.42 -16.70
CA MET A 90 6.00 2.08 -16.31
C MET A 90 7.44 2.04 -15.78
N GLU A 91 8.15 3.17 -15.75
CA GLU A 91 9.47 3.23 -15.13
C GLU A 91 9.37 2.95 -13.62
N GLY A 92 10.13 1.96 -13.14
CA GLY A 92 10.09 1.51 -11.74
C GLY A 92 8.81 0.74 -11.35
N LYS A 93 8.05 0.23 -12.32
CA LYS A 93 6.82 -0.56 -12.09
C LYS A 93 6.98 -1.98 -12.63
N GLU A 94 6.17 -2.89 -12.11
CA GLU A 94 6.12 -4.29 -12.55
C GLU A 94 4.88 -4.54 -13.39
N VAL A 95 5.05 -5.21 -14.54
CA VAL A 95 3.94 -5.54 -15.46
C VAL A 95 2.86 -6.39 -14.77
N ARG A 96 3.26 -7.21 -13.78
CA ARG A 96 2.35 -8.02 -12.95
C ARG A 96 1.32 -7.17 -12.21
N PHE A 97 1.68 -5.95 -11.84
CA PHE A 97 0.93 -5.08 -10.94
C PHE A 97 0.35 -3.86 -11.67
N GLY A 98 1.00 -3.47 -12.77
CA GLY A 98 0.62 -2.29 -13.54
C GLY A 98 0.95 -0.99 -12.81
N VAL A 99 0.43 0.12 -13.33
CA VAL A 99 0.67 1.47 -12.77
C VAL A 99 0.15 1.60 -11.34
N GLY A 100 -0.92 0.86 -11.02
CA GLY A 100 -1.61 0.96 -9.74
C GLY A 100 -1.02 0.17 -8.59
N GLY A 101 -0.08 -0.74 -8.88
CA GLY A 101 0.33 -1.77 -7.92
C GLY A 101 -0.63 -2.96 -7.90
#